data_AF-A0A3B5L1K6-F1
#
_entry.id   AF-A0A3B5L1K6-F1
#
_cell.length_a   1.000
_cell.length_b   1.000
_cell.length_c   1.000
_cell.angle_alpha   90.00
_cell.angle_beta   90.00
_cell.angle_gamma   90.00
#
_symmetry.space_group_name_H-M   'P 1'
#
loop_
_entity.id
_entity.type
_entity.pdbx_description
1 polymer ?
#
loop_
_entity_poly.entity_id
_entity_poly.type
_entity_poly.pdbx_seq_one_letter_code
_entity_poly.pdbx_strand_id
1 'polypeptide(L)'
;MLLRTLWSRLGARQLAGSRPVCTVSSTTLTQCLKPSNNESTPRIHSWASTNKITFYLNTFNQQCMHKTHVHPAIAGFNNYYSVPLLTLPGTPIHCRCDQARFYSSNIVKSVLKPTLKPVIVPPKGKRPPKGPRTKQPSRSNQPSKKEDEDMMQCIAFATADQYHLPTLSHDLINHGFQEIDLPRDASNVLVISTENAAKVDDDALIFFFREGSVVFWNVEEKEMKKVLRLLEHHEIQPYEVALVHWENEEINYTVGEGNTKLERGNFILSYDMDQQEAVLKKFAFSNALCLSVKLAIWEVALDNFVESIQSIPEMLKSGRRIKLSSAEVMQKIGELFTLRHCINLRSDLLLTPDFYWDRENLEKLYDKTCQFLSINRRVNVVNEKLEHCSQLTDLMRSHLSEKHSLRLEWMIVILITIEVMFELAKMIF
;
A
#
# COMPACT_ATOMS: atom_id res chain seq x y z
N MET A 1 -5.19 -34.72 53.07
CA MET A 1 -3.71 -34.71 53.15
C MET A 1 -3.00 -34.99 51.80
N LEU A 2 -3.69 -34.97 50.64
CA LEU A 2 -3.10 -35.31 49.33
C LEU A 2 -2.72 -34.10 48.44
N LEU A 3 -3.20 -32.87 48.72
CA LEU A 3 -2.81 -31.67 47.96
C LEU A 3 -1.38 -31.18 48.25
N ARG A 4 -0.79 -31.50 49.41
CA ARG A 4 0.60 -31.12 49.73
C ARG A 4 1.64 -31.96 48.97
N THR A 5 1.28 -33.15 48.49
CA THR A 5 2.20 -34.07 47.79
C THR A 5 2.30 -33.86 46.29
N LEU A 6 1.39 -33.10 45.66
CA LEU A 6 1.48 -32.81 44.23
C LEU A 6 2.33 -31.58 43.90
N TRP A 7 2.41 -30.60 44.82
CA TRP A 7 3.14 -29.34 44.57
C TRP A 7 4.65 -29.47 44.73
N SER A 8 5.14 -30.51 45.40
CA SER A 8 6.57 -30.77 45.64
C SER A 8 7.35 -31.31 44.42
N ARG A 9 6.68 -31.59 43.29
CA ARG A 9 7.31 -32.17 42.09
C ARG A 9 7.54 -31.21 40.92
N LEU A 10 7.16 -29.94 41.03
CA LEU A 10 7.16 -29.00 39.88
C LEU A 10 7.93 -27.69 40.10
N GLY A 11 8.71 -27.57 41.16
CA GLY A 11 9.44 -26.32 41.45
C GLY A 11 10.68 -26.43 42.31
N ALA A 12 11.78 -27.01 41.79
CA ALA A 12 13.14 -26.73 42.25
C ALA A 12 14.23 -27.23 41.28
N ARG A 13 14.83 -26.32 40.50
CA ARG A 13 16.26 -26.39 40.15
C ARG A 13 16.93 -25.09 40.61
N GLN A 14 17.67 -25.21 41.70
CA GLN A 14 18.62 -24.24 42.27
C GLN A 14 19.95 -24.29 41.48
N LEU A 15 20.96 -23.42 41.60
CA LEU A 15 21.27 -22.18 42.35
C LEU A 15 22.43 -21.47 41.59
N ALA A 16 22.59 -20.13 41.61
CA ALA A 16 23.65 -19.35 42.30
C ALA A 16 24.02 -18.15 41.39
N GLY A 17 24.39 -16.92 41.79
CA GLY A 17 24.58 -16.22 43.08
C GLY A 17 24.96 -14.73 42.79
N SER A 18 25.30 -13.81 43.71
CA SER A 18 25.35 -13.83 45.18
C SER A 18 25.44 -12.39 45.78
N ARG A 19 24.60 -12.09 46.78
CA ARG A 19 24.71 -11.03 47.83
C ARG A 19 24.46 -9.53 47.49
N PRO A 20 24.11 -8.69 48.50
CA PRO A 20 23.27 -7.49 48.30
C PRO A 20 23.83 -6.16 48.89
N VAL A 21 23.16 -5.04 48.57
CA VAL A 21 23.20 -3.77 49.34
C VAL A 21 21.81 -3.13 49.36
N CYS A 22 21.38 -2.61 50.51
CA CYS A 22 20.13 -1.84 50.67
C CYS A 22 20.42 -0.34 50.79
N THR A 23 19.54 0.50 50.21
CA THR A 23 19.25 1.86 50.72
C THR A 23 17.76 2.16 50.59
N VAL A 24 17.24 2.95 51.52
CA VAL A 24 15.81 3.24 51.77
C VAL A 24 15.48 4.69 51.40
N SER A 25 14.18 5.01 51.28
CA SER A 25 13.55 6.36 51.34
C SER A 25 13.32 7.05 49.99
N SER A 26 12.26 7.85 49.78
CA SER A 26 10.96 8.00 50.46
C SER A 26 9.99 8.76 49.54
N THR A 27 8.69 8.52 49.67
CA THR A 27 7.64 9.33 49.00
C THR A 27 7.41 10.65 49.74
N THR A 28 7.25 11.76 49.01
CA THR A 28 6.67 13.00 49.55
C THR A 28 5.64 13.57 48.56
N LEU A 29 4.56 14.10 49.12
CA LEU A 29 3.35 14.56 48.44
C LEU A 29 3.21 16.06 48.68
N THR A 30 2.95 16.86 47.64
CA THR A 30 2.71 18.31 47.81
C THR A 30 1.66 18.85 46.84
N GLN A 31 0.50 19.23 47.38
CA GLN A 31 -0.40 20.22 46.77
C GLN A 31 0.01 21.62 47.23
N CYS A 32 -0.15 22.67 46.41
CA CYS A 32 -1.05 23.79 46.74
C CYS A 32 -1.15 24.91 45.68
N LEU A 33 -2.25 25.67 45.81
CA LEU A 33 -2.48 27.09 45.48
C LEU A 33 -2.65 27.57 44.02
N LYS A 34 -3.85 28.09 43.76
CA LYS A 34 -4.19 29.13 42.77
C LYS A 34 -3.85 30.53 43.30
N PRO A 35 -3.81 31.54 42.43
CA PRO A 35 -4.46 32.83 42.71
C PRO A 35 -5.56 33.19 41.67
N SER A 36 -6.27 34.29 41.91
CA SER A 36 -7.55 34.67 41.29
C SER A 36 -7.53 36.01 40.55
N ASN A 37 -8.44 36.14 39.57
CA ASN A 37 -9.14 37.35 39.08
C ASN A 37 -8.34 38.61 38.68
N ASN A 38 -8.63 39.13 37.48
CA ASN A 38 -9.48 40.33 37.34
C ASN A 38 -9.95 40.57 35.89
N GLU A 39 -11.02 41.33 35.73
CA GLU A 39 -11.78 41.55 34.48
C GLU A 39 -11.22 42.68 33.60
N SER A 40 -11.51 42.62 32.29
CA SER A 40 -12.19 43.73 31.57
C SER A 40 -12.48 43.39 30.09
N THR A 41 -13.66 43.78 29.60
CA THR A 41 -14.04 43.80 28.17
C THR A 41 -14.47 45.22 27.80
N PRO A 42 -14.27 45.66 26.55
CA PRO A 42 -15.32 45.62 25.50
C PRO A 42 -14.81 45.09 24.13
N ARG A 43 -15.58 44.31 23.35
CA ARG A 43 -16.54 44.73 22.26
C ARG A 43 -15.86 45.51 21.10
N ILE A 44 -16.00 45.22 19.77
CA ILE A 44 -16.97 44.45 18.94
C ILE A 44 -16.31 43.96 17.60
N HIS A 45 -16.96 43.00 16.89
CA HIS A 45 -16.77 42.55 15.47
C HIS A 45 -15.59 41.61 15.16
N SER A 46 -15.69 40.58 14.31
CA SER A 46 -16.83 39.92 13.62
C SER A 46 -16.48 38.45 13.22
N TRP A 47 -17.42 37.71 12.63
CA TRP A 47 -17.28 36.32 12.12
C TRP A 47 -16.03 36.09 11.23
N ALA A 48 -15.49 34.86 11.04
CA ALA A 48 -16.07 33.52 11.19
C ALA A 48 -15.03 32.46 11.64
N SER A 49 -15.52 31.27 12.03
CA SER A 49 -14.68 30.17 12.57
C SER A 49 -13.81 29.46 11.53
N THR A 50 -12.53 29.26 11.85
CA THR A 50 -11.67 28.26 11.21
C THR A 50 -11.34 27.18 12.24
N ASN A 51 -11.98 26.00 12.13
CA ASN A 51 -11.71 24.88 13.02
C ASN A 51 -10.31 24.29 12.74
N LYS A 52 -9.30 24.74 13.48
CA LYS A 52 -8.00 24.04 13.57
C LYS A 52 -8.17 22.76 14.40
N ILE A 53 -8.10 21.61 13.75
CA ILE A 53 -8.00 20.32 14.44
C ILE A 53 -6.52 20.06 14.75
N THR A 54 -6.17 20.14 16.03
CA THR A 54 -4.84 19.84 16.54
C THR A 54 -4.64 18.32 16.62
N PHE A 55 -3.81 17.75 15.75
CA PHE A 55 -3.33 16.38 15.92
C PHE A 55 -2.07 16.36 16.78
N TYR A 56 -2.09 15.55 17.84
CA TYR A 56 -0.92 15.29 18.69
C TYR A 56 0.05 14.36 17.96
N LEU A 57 1.25 14.84 17.68
CA LEU A 57 2.36 14.02 17.20
C LEU A 57 2.97 13.28 18.40
N ASN A 58 2.84 11.94 18.45
CA ASN A 58 3.54 11.12 19.42
C ASN A 58 4.87 10.64 18.81
N THR A 59 5.92 11.45 18.97
CA THR A 59 7.26 11.15 18.47
C THR A 59 7.89 10.01 19.28
N PHE A 60 8.02 8.82 18.68
CA PHE A 60 8.82 7.75 19.28
C PHE A 60 10.30 7.93 18.90
N ASN A 61 11.16 8.00 19.91
CA ASN A 61 12.61 8.17 19.75
C ASN A 61 13.26 7.00 18.99
N GLN A 62 14.22 7.32 18.13
CA GLN A 62 15.36 6.44 17.91
C GLN A 62 16.66 7.28 17.85
N GLN A 63 17.44 7.20 18.92
CA GLN A 63 18.78 7.80 19.04
C GLN A 63 19.89 6.77 18.75
N CYS A 64 21.11 7.30 18.53
CA CYS A 64 22.39 6.60 18.34
C CYS A 64 22.56 5.93 16.95
N MET A 65 23.55 6.33 16.14
CA MET A 65 24.99 6.23 16.46
C MET A 65 25.87 7.40 16.00
N HIS A 66 27.16 7.32 16.35
CA HIS A 66 28.13 8.41 16.44
C HIS A 66 28.48 9.20 15.17
N LYS A 67 28.66 10.52 15.35
CA LYS A 67 29.56 11.34 14.53
C LYS A 67 31.03 10.98 14.83
N THR A 68 31.83 10.90 13.78
CA THR A 68 33.27 11.18 13.83
C THR A 68 33.62 12.12 12.67
N HIS A 69 34.14 13.30 12.96
CA HIS A 69 34.60 14.27 11.95
C HIS A 69 36.07 14.02 11.59
N VAL A 70 36.38 13.91 10.30
CA VAL A 70 37.71 14.22 9.74
C VAL A 70 37.50 14.94 8.40
N HIS A 71 38.24 16.02 8.16
CA HIS A 71 38.16 16.85 6.94
C HIS A 71 39.17 16.39 5.85
N PRO A 72 39.04 16.85 4.59
CA PRO A 72 39.54 16.13 3.41
C PRO A 72 40.98 16.49 2.99
N ALA A 73 41.55 15.67 2.12
CA ALA A 73 42.74 15.98 1.32
C ALA A 73 42.54 15.55 -0.16
N ILE A 74 43.29 16.19 -1.06
CA ILE A 74 43.13 16.19 -2.52
C ILE A 74 44.17 15.26 -3.20
N ALA A 75 43.92 14.92 -4.48
CA ALA A 75 44.74 14.14 -5.43
C ALA A 75 44.60 12.60 -5.33
N GLY A 76 44.70 11.83 -6.42
CA GLY A 76 44.98 12.20 -7.83
C GLY A 76 44.64 11.06 -8.82
N PHE A 77 44.88 11.28 -10.11
CA PHE A 77 44.44 10.43 -11.22
C PHE A 77 45.24 9.12 -11.46
N ASN A 78 44.61 8.22 -12.24
CA ASN A 78 45.13 7.16 -13.13
C ASN A 78 45.33 5.71 -12.64
N ASN A 79 44.61 4.83 -13.36
CA ASN A 79 44.95 3.48 -13.89
C ASN A 79 45.99 2.59 -13.17
N TYR A 80 45.67 1.30 -12.99
CA TYR A 80 46.01 0.23 -13.96
C TYR A 80 45.40 -1.12 -13.52
N TYR A 81 45.36 -2.10 -14.44
CA TYR A 81 44.76 -3.43 -14.26
C TYR A 81 45.38 -4.26 -13.12
N SER A 82 44.56 -5.10 -12.45
CA SER A 82 44.95 -6.49 -12.11
C SER A 82 43.77 -7.34 -11.65
N VAL A 83 43.54 -8.46 -12.36
CA VAL A 83 42.74 -9.61 -11.89
C VAL A 83 43.62 -10.49 -11.00
N PRO A 84 43.06 -11.15 -9.97
CA PRO A 84 43.35 -12.58 -9.82
C PRO A 84 42.10 -13.43 -9.58
N LEU A 85 41.98 -14.47 -10.39
CA LEU A 85 41.04 -15.57 -10.24
C LEU A 85 41.59 -16.57 -9.20
N LEU A 86 40.80 -16.95 -8.19
CA LEU A 86 41.01 -18.18 -7.44
C LEU A 86 39.68 -18.77 -6.93
N THR A 87 39.39 -19.98 -7.42
CA THR A 87 38.38 -20.95 -7.00
C THR A 87 38.66 -21.46 -5.56
N LEU A 88 37.76 -22.04 -4.75
CA LEU A 88 36.49 -22.81 -4.86
C LEU A 88 35.87 -22.87 -3.41
N PRO A 89 34.90 -23.76 -3.09
CA PRO A 89 33.44 -23.72 -3.30
C PRO A 89 32.61 -23.33 -2.04
N GLY A 90 31.38 -22.86 -2.24
CA GLY A 90 30.40 -22.65 -1.15
C GLY A 90 28.95 -22.64 -1.63
N THR A 91 28.30 -23.81 -1.57
CA THR A 91 26.86 -24.09 -1.80
C THR A 91 25.90 -22.88 -1.89
N PRO A 92 25.28 -22.60 -3.05
CA PRO A 92 24.13 -21.69 -3.12
C PRO A 92 22.88 -22.38 -2.56
N ILE A 93 22.18 -21.70 -1.65
CA ILE A 93 20.86 -22.13 -1.17
C ILE A 93 19.86 -21.96 -2.33
N HIS A 94 19.18 -23.05 -2.66
CA HIS A 94 18.27 -23.16 -3.80
C HIS A 94 16.95 -22.41 -3.53
N CYS A 95 16.94 -21.07 -3.67
CA CYS A 95 15.70 -20.28 -3.70
C CYS A 95 14.91 -20.56 -4.98
N ARG A 96 14.09 -21.60 -4.96
CA ARG A 96 13.19 -21.96 -6.05
C ARG A 96 11.96 -21.06 -6.03
N CYS A 97 11.97 -19.98 -6.81
CA CYS A 97 10.77 -19.23 -7.16
C CYS A 97 10.36 -19.53 -8.61
N ASP A 98 10.13 -20.81 -8.92
CA ASP A 98 9.55 -21.22 -10.21
C ASP A 98 8.04 -20.90 -10.22
N GLN A 99 7.70 -19.64 -10.48
CA GLN A 99 6.38 -19.27 -11.02
C GLN A 99 6.57 -18.59 -12.38
N ALA A 100 6.95 -19.38 -13.38
CA ALA A 100 6.96 -18.95 -14.77
C ALA A 100 5.53 -18.59 -15.22
N ARG A 101 5.19 -17.30 -15.16
CA ARG A 101 3.92 -16.76 -15.66
C ARG A 101 4.06 -16.54 -17.16
N PHE A 102 3.56 -17.48 -17.95
CA PHE A 102 3.51 -17.28 -19.38
C PHE A 102 2.45 -16.22 -19.72
N TYR A 103 2.89 -15.04 -20.17
CA TYR A 103 2.11 -14.10 -20.97
C TYR A 103 1.62 -14.78 -22.26
N SER A 104 0.57 -15.60 -22.13
CA SER A 104 -0.09 -16.29 -23.23
C SER A 104 -0.87 -15.29 -24.08
N SER A 105 -0.52 -15.21 -25.35
CA SER A 105 -1.12 -14.32 -26.36
C SER A 105 -2.62 -14.51 -26.56
N ASN A 106 -3.22 -15.54 -25.95
CA ASN A 106 -4.63 -15.88 -26.09
C ASN A 106 -5.55 -15.13 -25.11
N ILE A 107 -5.07 -14.66 -23.95
CA ILE A 107 -5.89 -13.86 -23.00
C ILE A 107 -6.20 -12.48 -23.60
N VAL A 108 -5.26 -11.90 -24.34
CA VAL A 108 -5.40 -10.58 -24.99
C VAL A 108 -6.53 -10.59 -26.05
N LYS A 109 -6.83 -11.74 -26.68
CA LYS A 109 -7.85 -11.84 -27.73
C LYS A 109 -9.29 -11.94 -27.22
N SER A 110 -9.53 -12.29 -25.94
CA SER A 110 -10.90 -12.43 -25.41
C SER A 110 -11.50 -11.14 -24.83
N VAL A 111 -10.69 -10.10 -24.63
CA VAL A 111 -11.13 -8.82 -24.04
C VAL A 111 -11.62 -7.81 -25.09
N LEU A 112 -11.27 -8.01 -26.37
CA LEU A 112 -11.55 -7.08 -27.47
C LEU A 112 -12.42 -7.70 -28.57
N LYS A 113 -13.74 -7.78 -28.32
CA LYS A 113 -14.80 -7.80 -29.37
C LYS A 113 -16.21 -7.73 -28.78
N PRO A 114 -17.07 -6.78 -29.21
CA PRO A 114 -18.50 -6.81 -28.89
C PRO A 114 -19.27 -7.60 -29.95
N THR A 115 -20.01 -8.65 -29.58
CA THR A 115 -21.02 -9.25 -30.47
C THR A 115 -22.18 -9.84 -29.67
N LEU A 116 -23.39 -9.38 -29.96
CA LEU A 116 -24.64 -9.78 -29.30
C LEU A 116 -25.31 -10.96 -30.02
N LYS A 117 -25.63 -12.04 -29.29
CA LYS A 117 -26.98 -12.65 -29.13
C LYS A 117 -26.92 -13.99 -28.34
N PRO A 118 -28.04 -14.51 -27.78
CA PRO A 118 -27.98 -15.11 -26.43
C PRO A 118 -28.50 -16.56 -26.28
N VAL A 119 -28.40 -17.04 -25.03
CA VAL A 119 -29.07 -18.19 -24.36
C VAL A 119 -28.43 -19.58 -24.51
N ILE A 120 -27.85 -20.06 -23.39
CA ILE A 120 -28.17 -21.31 -22.66
C ILE A 120 -27.58 -21.18 -21.23
N VAL A 121 -28.20 -21.81 -20.22
CA VAL A 121 -27.92 -21.78 -18.76
C VAL A 121 -28.14 -23.22 -18.26
N PRO A 122 -27.58 -23.78 -17.13
CA PRO A 122 -26.73 -23.28 -16.01
C PRO A 122 -25.38 -24.08 -15.87
N PRO A 123 -24.57 -24.12 -14.76
CA PRO A 123 -24.79 -23.65 -13.37
C PRO A 123 -23.64 -22.94 -12.60
N LYS A 124 -24.02 -22.43 -11.41
CA LYS A 124 -23.19 -22.02 -10.24
C LYS A 124 -22.24 -20.80 -10.38
N GLY A 125 -22.82 -19.62 -10.19
CA GLY A 125 -22.48 -18.85 -8.98
C GLY A 125 -21.16 -18.09 -8.95
N LYS A 126 -20.74 -17.44 -10.04
CA LYS A 126 -19.89 -16.25 -9.96
C LYS A 126 -20.71 -15.03 -10.40
N ARG A 127 -20.70 -13.96 -9.61
CA ARG A 127 -21.25 -12.66 -10.03
C ARG A 127 -20.50 -12.21 -11.29
N PRO A 128 -21.13 -11.52 -12.26
CA PRO A 128 -20.38 -10.93 -13.35
C PRO A 128 -19.29 -10.00 -12.78
N PRO A 129 -18.09 -9.94 -13.39
CA PRO A 129 -17.05 -9.04 -12.92
C PRO A 129 -17.60 -7.61 -12.93
N LYS A 130 -17.42 -6.90 -11.80
CA LYS A 130 -17.67 -5.46 -11.75
C LYS A 130 -16.74 -4.82 -12.80
N GLY A 131 -17.25 -3.84 -13.56
CA GLY A 131 -16.42 -3.12 -14.52
C GLY A 131 -15.18 -2.49 -13.86
N PRO A 132 -14.10 -2.23 -14.62
CA PRO A 132 -12.88 -1.60 -14.09
C PRO A 132 -13.19 -0.36 -13.24
N ARG A 133 -12.54 -0.22 -12.08
CA ARG A 133 -12.78 0.91 -11.16
C ARG A 133 -12.19 2.21 -11.68
N THR A 134 -11.09 2.08 -12.41
CA THR A 134 -10.36 3.11 -13.14
C THR A 134 -11.21 3.76 -14.23
N LYS A 135 -11.91 2.95 -15.03
CA LYS A 135 -12.66 3.43 -16.20
C LYS A 135 -13.96 4.11 -15.78
N GLN A 136 -13.94 5.45 -15.78
CA GLN A 136 -15.11 6.27 -15.48
C GLN A 136 -16.37 5.83 -16.29
N PRO A 137 -17.56 5.72 -15.68
CA PRO A 137 -18.79 5.29 -16.37
C PRO A 137 -19.19 6.15 -17.59
N SER A 138 -18.75 7.41 -17.62
CA SER A 138 -18.91 8.35 -18.73
C SER A 138 -18.13 7.95 -19.99
N ARG A 139 -16.95 7.35 -19.85
CA ARG A 139 -16.14 6.82 -20.96
C ARG A 139 -16.62 5.45 -21.44
N SER A 140 -17.05 4.58 -20.51
CA SER A 140 -17.54 3.22 -20.84
C SER A 140 -18.75 3.19 -21.80
N ASN A 141 -19.48 4.30 -21.95
CA ASN A 141 -20.73 4.37 -22.72
C ASN A 141 -20.67 5.30 -23.94
N GLN A 142 -19.51 5.89 -24.25
CA GLN A 142 -19.35 6.67 -25.48
C GLN A 142 -18.79 5.77 -26.59
N PRO A 143 -19.37 5.79 -27.81
CA PRO A 143 -18.72 5.16 -28.95
C PRO A 143 -17.40 5.88 -29.24
N SER A 144 -16.34 5.13 -29.50
CA SER A 144 -15.05 5.65 -29.97
C SER A 144 -15.30 6.55 -31.18
N LYS A 145 -14.94 7.82 -31.08
CA LYS A 145 -15.06 8.74 -32.19
C LYS A 145 -13.91 8.49 -33.17
N LYS A 146 -14.08 8.91 -34.43
CA LYS A 146 -12.94 8.95 -35.37
C LYS A 146 -11.79 9.84 -34.88
N GLU A 147 -12.10 10.81 -34.02
CA GLU A 147 -11.11 11.64 -33.30
C GLU A 147 -10.15 10.82 -32.42
N ASP A 148 -10.52 9.60 -31.99
CA ASP A 148 -9.64 8.74 -31.19
C ASP A 148 -8.55 8.03 -32.02
N GLU A 149 -8.71 7.87 -33.34
CA GLU A 149 -7.72 7.19 -34.19
C GLU A 149 -6.41 7.97 -34.31
N ASP A 150 -6.44 9.30 -34.20
CA ASP A 150 -5.27 10.18 -34.29
C ASP A 150 -4.60 10.48 -32.94
N MET A 151 -5.27 10.25 -31.80
CA MET A 151 -4.68 10.50 -30.47
C MET A 151 -3.62 9.47 -30.03
N MET A 152 -2.58 9.92 -29.34
CA MET A 152 -1.59 9.05 -28.68
C MET A 152 -2.14 8.50 -27.36
N GLN A 153 -1.53 7.44 -26.84
CA GLN A 153 -1.99 6.77 -25.63
C GLN A 153 -0.97 6.89 -24.48
N CYS A 154 -1.50 7.20 -23.30
CA CYS A 154 -0.82 7.07 -22.02
C CYS A 154 -1.52 5.96 -21.22
N ILE A 155 -0.78 4.89 -20.87
CA ILE A 155 -1.33 3.69 -20.22
C ILE A 155 -0.54 3.38 -18.95
N ALA A 156 -1.23 3.23 -17.83
CA ALA A 156 -0.62 2.89 -16.54
C ALA A 156 -1.06 1.52 -16.03
N PHE A 157 -0.14 0.82 -15.37
CA PHE A 157 -0.34 -0.47 -14.72
C PHE A 157 0.30 -0.46 -13.33
N ALA A 158 -0.33 -1.14 -12.37
CA ALA A 158 0.27 -1.50 -11.08
C ALA A 158 0.53 -3.01 -11.11
N THR A 159 1.79 -3.47 -11.15
CA THR A 159 2.10 -4.89 -11.40
C THR A 159 2.56 -5.66 -10.14
N ALA A 160 3.21 -5.00 -9.18
CA ALA A 160 3.71 -5.59 -7.93
C ALA A 160 3.70 -4.57 -6.78
N ASP A 161 3.90 -4.94 -5.52
CA ASP A 161 3.92 -3.95 -4.41
C ASP A 161 5.06 -2.92 -4.50
N GLN A 162 6.23 -3.32 -5.01
CA GLN A 162 7.40 -2.46 -5.26
C GLN A 162 8.23 -2.99 -6.43
N TYR A 163 9.09 -2.15 -7.00
CA TYR A 163 10.13 -2.55 -7.96
C TYR A 163 11.54 -2.32 -7.39
N HIS A 164 12.48 -3.19 -7.75
CA HIS A 164 13.90 -2.96 -7.49
C HIS A 164 14.54 -2.16 -8.65
N LEU A 165 14.32 -0.84 -8.64
CA LEU A 165 14.73 0.06 -9.74
C LEU A 165 16.21 -0.05 -10.18
N PRO A 166 17.22 -0.17 -9.30
CA PRO A 166 18.62 -0.21 -9.73
C PRO A 166 18.98 -1.42 -10.60
N THR A 167 18.38 -2.58 -10.35
CA THR A 167 18.58 -3.77 -11.21
C THR A 167 17.77 -3.67 -12.50
N LEU A 168 16.60 -3.04 -12.44
CA LEU A 168 15.73 -2.82 -13.60
C LEU A 168 16.37 -1.85 -14.60
N SER A 169 16.93 -0.72 -14.14
CA SER A 169 17.72 0.21 -14.97
C SER A 169 18.84 -0.54 -15.72
N HIS A 170 19.68 -1.28 -14.98
CA HIS A 170 20.77 -2.04 -15.57
C HIS A 170 20.29 -3.06 -16.62
N ASP A 171 19.22 -3.81 -16.34
CA ASP A 171 18.70 -4.78 -17.31
C ASP A 171 18.06 -4.12 -18.55
N LEU A 172 17.35 -3.00 -18.37
CA LEU A 172 16.79 -2.23 -19.49
C LEU A 172 17.90 -1.63 -20.36
N ILE A 173 18.95 -1.05 -19.78
CA ILE A 173 20.10 -0.53 -20.53
C ILE A 173 20.76 -1.65 -21.37
N ASN A 174 20.92 -2.86 -20.81
CA ASN A 174 21.43 -4.02 -21.54
C ASN A 174 20.53 -4.46 -22.72
N HIS A 175 19.22 -4.16 -22.65
CA HIS A 175 18.25 -4.42 -23.71
C HIS A 175 18.08 -3.26 -24.72
N GLY A 176 18.97 -2.28 -24.69
CA GLY A 176 19.04 -1.16 -25.64
C GLY A 176 18.15 0.04 -25.31
N PHE A 177 17.59 0.09 -24.09
CA PHE A 177 16.83 1.25 -23.63
C PHE A 177 17.76 2.37 -23.12
N GLN A 178 17.32 3.63 -23.21
CA GLN A 178 18.09 4.78 -22.75
C GLN A 178 17.47 5.36 -21.47
N GLU A 179 18.29 5.62 -20.45
CA GLU A 179 17.85 6.24 -19.19
C GLU A 179 17.90 7.77 -19.28
N ILE A 180 16.89 8.43 -18.73
CA ILE A 180 16.77 9.89 -18.69
C ILE A 180 16.89 10.35 -17.23
N ASP A 181 17.88 11.20 -16.96
CA ASP A 181 18.13 11.77 -15.64
C ASP A 181 16.98 12.69 -15.18
N LEU A 182 16.34 12.33 -14.07
CA LEU A 182 15.43 13.20 -13.33
C LEU A 182 16.16 14.01 -12.24
N PRO A 183 15.57 15.14 -11.79
CA PRO A 183 16.01 15.83 -10.58
C PRO A 183 16.10 14.90 -9.36
N ARG A 184 17.06 15.17 -8.45
CA ARG A 184 17.39 14.28 -7.31
C ARG A 184 16.21 14.06 -6.35
N ASP A 185 15.32 15.03 -6.28
CA ASP A 185 14.04 15.05 -5.58
C ASP A 185 13.02 14.01 -6.12
N ALA A 186 13.21 13.46 -7.31
CA ALA A 186 12.39 12.40 -7.91
C ALA A 186 13.04 10.99 -7.88
N SER A 187 13.94 10.73 -6.92
CA SER A 187 14.72 9.48 -6.83
C SER A 187 13.93 8.16 -6.66
N ASN A 188 12.61 8.21 -6.48
CA ASN A 188 11.74 7.02 -6.45
C ASN A 188 11.21 6.62 -7.84
N VAL A 189 11.62 7.29 -8.92
CA VAL A 189 11.17 7.01 -10.29
C VAL A 189 12.36 6.87 -11.23
N LEU A 190 12.32 5.82 -12.07
CA LEU A 190 13.22 5.58 -13.19
C LEU A 190 12.51 5.98 -14.48
N VAL A 191 13.16 6.77 -15.34
CA VAL A 191 12.63 7.18 -16.65
C VAL A 191 13.46 6.61 -17.76
N ILE A 192 12.78 5.98 -18.72
CA ILE A 192 13.38 5.28 -19.84
C ILE A 192 12.73 5.77 -21.14
N SER A 193 13.53 6.06 -22.16
CA SER A 193 13.05 6.25 -23.54
C SER A 193 13.31 5.03 -24.41
N THR A 194 12.53 4.93 -25.49
CA THR A 194 12.69 3.90 -26.53
C THR A 194 12.43 4.52 -27.90
N GLU A 195 13.07 3.97 -28.94
CA GLU A 195 12.84 4.37 -30.33
C GLU A 195 11.53 3.81 -30.90
N ASN A 196 10.94 2.80 -30.23
CA ASN A 196 9.75 2.08 -30.69
C ASN A 196 8.44 2.82 -30.31
N ALA A 197 8.25 4.00 -30.88
CA ALA A 197 7.04 4.80 -30.71
C ALA A 197 5.84 4.26 -31.53
N ALA A 198 4.64 4.39 -30.97
CA ALA A 198 3.39 3.97 -31.61
C ALA A 198 2.91 4.99 -32.66
N LYS A 199 3.27 6.27 -32.49
CA LYS A 199 3.00 7.40 -33.40
C LYS A 199 4.22 8.30 -33.50
N VAL A 200 4.30 9.09 -34.57
CA VAL A 200 5.48 9.91 -34.91
C VAL A 200 5.45 11.28 -34.20
N ASP A 201 4.30 11.67 -33.64
CA ASP A 201 4.03 13.00 -33.09
C ASP A 201 4.70 13.29 -31.73
N ASP A 202 5.26 12.28 -31.04
CA ASP A 202 5.88 12.41 -29.73
C ASP A 202 6.84 11.23 -29.43
N ASP A 203 7.82 11.45 -28.55
CA ASP A 203 8.78 10.41 -28.15
C ASP A 203 8.15 9.37 -27.21
N ALA A 204 8.59 8.11 -27.33
CA ALA A 204 8.13 7.01 -26.50
C ALA A 204 8.88 6.95 -25.16
N LEU A 205 8.14 7.11 -24.07
CA LEU A 205 8.66 7.27 -22.71
C LEU A 205 7.98 6.32 -21.71
N ILE A 206 8.76 5.83 -20.75
CA ILE A 206 8.32 4.87 -19.74
C ILE A 206 8.77 5.35 -18.35
N PHE A 207 7.82 5.49 -17.43
CA PHE A 207 8.07 5.85 -16.04
C PHE A 207 7.86 4.61 -15.16
N PHE A 208 8.90 4.17 -14.45
CA PHE A 208 8.83 3.10 -13.47
C PHE A 208 8.89 3.68 -12.06
N PHE A 209 7.77 3.59 -11.35
CA PHE A 209 7.63 4.05 -9.97
C PHE A 209 8.05 2.93 -9.01
N ARG A 210 8.94 3.23 -8.05
CA ARG A 210 9.41 2.29 -7.03
C ARG A 210 8.27 1.63 -6.26
N GLU A 211 7.15 2.35 -6.14
CA GLU A 211 5.89 1.93 -5.52
C GLU A 211 5.19 0.79 -6.26
N GLY A 212 5.76 0.31 -7.37
CA GLY A 212 5.35 -0.88 -8.12
C GLY A 212 4.30 -0.59 -9.20
N SER A 213 4.49 0.54 -9.91
CA SER A 213 3.65 0.96 -11.04
C SER A 213 4.49 1.38 -12.22
N VAL A 214 4.02 1.13 -13.44
CA VAL A 214 4.65 1.56 -14.68
C VAL A 214 3.67 2.35 -15.54
N VAL A 215 4.14 3.43 -16.17
CA VAL A 215 3.35 4.28 -17.07
C VAL A 215 4.05 4.40 -18.41
N PHE A 216 3.36 4.03 -19.49
CA PHE A 216 3.84 4.05 -20.87
C PHE A 216 3.20 5.23 -21.63
N TRP A 217 4.02 6.04 -22.29
CA TRP A 217 3.62 7.13 -23.19
C TRP A 217 4.04 6.81 -24.62
N ASN A 218 3.06 6.72 -25.53
CA ASN A 218 3.28 6.48 -26.97
C ASN A 218 4.19 5.28 -27.30
N VAL A 219 4.20 4.23 -26.47
CA VAL A 219 5.02 3.02 -26.69
C VAL A 219 4.28 2.00 -27.55
N GLU A 220 4.95 1.37 -28.53
CA GLU A 220 4.32 0.30 -29.32
C GLU A 220 3.86 -0.87 -28.43
N GLU A 221 2.70 -1.46 -28.72
CA GLU A 221 2.14 -2.57 -27.94
C GLU A 221 3.08 -3.80 -27.85
N LYS A 222 3.96 -4.01 -28.84
CA LYS A 222 5.00 -5.05 -28.80
C LYS A 222 6.10 -4.71 -27.79
N GLU A 223 6.58 -3.48 -27.78
CA GLU A 223 7.63 -3.03 -26.87
C GLU A 223 7.12 -2.97 -25.43
N MET A 224 5.88 -2.50 -25.21
CA MET A 224 5.20 -2.56 -23.92
C MET A 224 5.16 -3.99 -23.36
N LYS A 225 4.83 -5.00 -24.19
CA LYS A 225 4.83 -6.42 -23.80
C LYS A 225 6.22 -6.97 -23.54
N LYS A 226 7.26 -6.49 -24.23
CA LYS A 226 8.67 -6.83 -23.96
C LYS A 226 9.08 -6.28 -22.59
N VAL A 227 8.82 -4.99 -22.34
CA VAL A 227 9.13 -4.31 -21.07
C VAL A 227 8.44 -4.97 -19.88
N LEU A 228 7.14 -5.30 -19.99
CA LEU A 228 6.42 -5.98 -18.90
C LEU A 228 7.03 -7.34 -18.54
N ARG A 229 7.61 -8.08 -19.49
CA ARG A 229 8.31 -9.36 -19.23
C ARG A 229 9.68 -9.19 -18.58
N LEU A 230 10.40 -8.12 -18.91
CA LEU A 230 11.65 -7.78 -18.22
C LEU A 230 11.34 -7.41 -16.76
N LEU A 231 10.30 -6.59 -16.56
CA LEU A 231 9.84 -6.11 -15.27
C LEU A 231 9.53 -7.24 -14.27
N GLU A 232 8.94 -8.36 -14.71
CA GLU A 232 8.63 -9.54 -13.86
C GLU A 232 9.81 -10.00 -12.98
N HIS A 233 11.05 -9.84 -13.44
CA HIS A 233 12.26 -10.27 -12.72
C HIS A 233 12.70 -9.29 -11.61
N HIS A 234 12.11 -8.09 -11.58
CA HIS A 234 12.42 -7.00 -10.66
C HIS A 234 11.24 -6.62 -9.75
N GLU A 235 10.15 -7.37 -9.82
CA GLU A 235 8.93 -7.21 -9.04
C GLU A 235 9.03 -7.79 -7.63
N ILE A 236 8.65 -6.99 -6.63
CA ILE A 236 8.57 -7.41 -5.22
C ILE A 236 7.08 -7.56 -4.86
N GLN A 237 6.66 -8.79 -4.56
CA GLN A 237 5.25 -9.20 -4.37
C GLN A 237 4.36 -8.88 -5.59
N PRO A 238 4.49 -9.67 -6.68
CA PRO A 238 3.76 -9.45 -7.94
C PRO A 238 2.26 -9.80 -7.85
N TYR A 239 1.41 -8.88 -8.29
CA TYR A 239 -0.05 -9.03 -8.35
C TYR A 239 -0.50 -10.01 -9.44
N GLU A 240 -1.78 -10.39 -9.47
CA GLU A 240 -2.32 -11.29 -10.50
C GLU A 240 -2.43 -10.59 -11.86
N VAL A 241 -1.81 -11.14 -12.91
CA VAL A 241 -1.77 -10.55 -14.27
C VAL A 241 -3.16 -10.17 -14.81
N ALA A 242 -4.20 -10.97 -14.52
CA ALA A 242 -5.57 -10.65 -14.92
C ALA A 242 -6.11 -9.40 -14.22
N LEU A 243 -5.79 -9.21 -12.94
CA LEU A 243 -6.15 -8.02 -12.16
C LEU A 243 -5.39 -6.78 -12.65
N VAL A 244 -4.09 -6.92 -12.91
CA VAL A 244 -3.21 -5.85 -13.46
C VAL A 244 -3.78 -5.28 -14.76
N HIS A 245 -4.23 -6.12 -15.68
CA HIS A 245 -4.85 -5.68 -16.93
C HIS A 245 -6.29 -5.18 -16.78
N TRP A 246 -7.04 -5.67 -15.77
CA TRP A 246 -8.43 -5.25 -15.55
C TRP A 246 -8.53 -3.85 -14.93
N GLU A 247 -7.64 -3.54 -13.98
CA GLU A 247 -7.61 -2.27 -13.25
C GLU A 247 -6.54 -1.30 -13.81
N ASN A 248 -6.29 -1.36 -15.11
CA ASN A 248 -5.38 -0.42 -15.79
C ASN A 248 -6.03 0.96 -15.99
N GLU A 249 -5.20 2.00 -16.12
CA GLU A 249 -5.65 3.34 -16.55
C GLU A 249 -5.20 3.61 -17.98
N GLU A 250 -6.03 4.32 -18.73
CA GLU A 250 -5.80 4.63 -20.15
C GLU A 250 -6.35 6.04 -20.44
N ILE A 251 -5.46 6.94 -20.86
CA ILE A 251 -5.78 8.33 -21.21
C ILE A 251 -5.19 8.66 -22.58
N ASN A 252 -6.06 9.06 -23.50
CA ASN A 252 -5.67 9.58 -24.80
C ASN A 252 -5.06 10.99 -24.64
N TYR A 253 -4.07 11.31 -25.48
CA TYR A 253 -3.44 12.63 -25.50
C TYR A 253 -3.06 13.10 -26.90
N THR A 254 -2.85 14.41 -27.02
CA THR A 254 -2.32 15.07 -28.21
C THR A 254 -1.22 16.05 -27.85
N VAL A 255 -0.36 16.36 -28.82
CA VAL A 255 0.52 17.53 -28.80
C VAL A 255 -0.19 18.63 -29.61
N GLY A 256 -0.17 19.87 -29.12
CA GLY A 256 -0.89 20.98 -29.75
C GLY A 256 -0.51 22.35 -29.21
N GLU A 257 -1.22 23.39 -29.65
CA GLU A 257 -0.88 24.78 -29.31
C GLU A 257 -1.28 25.16 -27.87
N GLY A 258 -0.41 25.93 -27.20
CA GLY A 258 -0.67 26.53 -25.90
C GLY A 258 -0.35 25.63 -24.71
N ASN A 259 -0.72 26.09 -23.51
CA ASN A 259 -0.26 25.48 -22.26
C ASN A 259 -0.74 24.04 -22.06
N THR A 260 0.19 23.20 -21.60
CA THR A 260 -0.10 21.81 -21.19
C THR A 260 -1.21 21.76 -20.14
N LYS A 261 -2.18 20.87 -20.35
CA LYS A 261 -3.39 20.78 -19.52
C LYS A 261 -4.08 19.42 -19.67
N LEU A 262 -4.93 19.11 -18.69
CA LEU A 262 -5.95 18.07 -18.79
C LEU A 262 -7.28 18.72 -19.18
N GLU A 263 -7.86 18.34 -20.31
CA GLU A 263 -9.12 18.89 -20.81
C GLU A 263 -10.05 17.77 -21.31
N ARG A 264 -11.31 17.77 -20.84
CA ARG A 264 -12.34 16.78 -21.21
C ARG A 264 -11.92 15.30 -21.02
N GLY A 265 -10.93 15.07 -20.15
CA GLY A 265 -10.37 13.75 -19.82
C GLY A 265 -9.16 13.33 -20.65
N ASN A 266 -8.73 14.13 -21.63
CA ASN A 266 -7.55 13.87 -22.44
C ASN A 266 -6.41 14.83 -22.03
N PHE A 267 -5.17 14.38 -22.10
CA PHE A 267 -4.03 15.29 -21.91
C PHE A 267 -3.75 16.06 -23.20
N ILE A 268 -3.40 17.32 -23.07
CA ILE A 268 -2.92 18.16 -24.16
C ILE A 268 -1.52 18.62 -23.74
N LEU A 269 -0.50 18.22 -24.48
CA LEU A 269 0.89 18.67 -24.31
C LEU A 269 1.14 19.86 -25.24
N SER A 270 1.99 20.79 -24.83
CA SER A 270 2.43 21.89 -25.73
C SER A 270 3.50 21.36 -26.67
N TYR A 271 3.53 21.81 -27.93
CA TYR A 271 4.68 21.57 -28.81
C TYR A 271 5.87 22.50 -28.50
N ASP A 272 5.61 23.69 -27.92
CA ASP A 272 6.61 24.72 -27.63
C ASP A 272 7.13 24.56 -26.20
N MET A 273 7.95 23.53 -25.98
CA MET A 273 8.61 23.21 -24.70
C MET A 273 9.95 22.51 -24.95
N ASP A 274 10.90 22.65 -24.03
CA ASP A 274 12.11 21.82 -24.07
C ASP A 274 11.82 20.37 -23.65
N GLN A 275 12.70 19.44 -24.04
CA GLN A 275 12.52 18.02 -23.77
C GLN A 275 12.44 17.70 -22.26
N GLN A 276 13.18 18.42 -21.41
CA GLN A 276 13.18 18.17 -19.97
C GLN A 276 11.88 18.66 -19.32
N GLU A 277 11.36 19.82 -19.74
CA GLU A 277 10.04 20.31 -19.31
C GLU A 277 8.92 19.36 -19.78
N ALA A 278 9.02 18.81 -21.01
CA ALA A 278 8.10 17.79 -21.50
C ALA A 278 8.15 16.51 -20.64
N VAL A 279 9.33 16.01 -20.29
CA VAL A 279 9.49 14.86 -19.37
C VAL A 279 8.91 15.18 -17.99
N LEU A 280 9.18 16.35 -17.42
CA LEU A 280 8.67 16.76 -16.10
C LEU A 280 7.14 16.93 -16.07
N LYS A 281 6.53 17.38 -17.18
CA LYS A 281 5.07 17.48 -17.34
C LYS A 281 4.44 16.09 -17.52
N LYS A 282 5.04 15.20 -18.33
CA LYS A 282 4.65 13.78 -18.44
C LYS A 282 4.80 13.06 -17.10
N PHE A 283 5.83 13.35 -16.32
CA PHE A 283 6.02 12.85 -14.95
C PHE A 283 4.87 13.25 -14.03
N ALA A 284 4.45 14.52 -14.03
CA ALA A 284 3.36 14.99 -13.18
C ALA A 284 2.03 14.25 -13.44
N PHE A 285 1.69 14.02 -14.71
CA PHE A 285 0.56 13.18 -15.10
C PHE A 285 0.75 11.70 -14.71
N SER A 286 1.95 11.15 -14.94
CA SER A 286 2.27 9.75 -14.63
C SER A 286 2.21 9.44 -13.14
N ASN A 287 2.61 10.39 -12.30
CA ASN A 287 2.58 10.26 -10.85
C ASN A 287 1.12 10.13 -10.36
N ALA A 288 0.23 11.02 -10.81
CA ALA A 288 -1.21 10.91 -10.51
C ALA A 288 -1.84 9.59 -11.03
N LEU A 289 -1.44 9.13 -12.22
CA LEU A 289 -1.88 7.84 -12.78
C LEU A 289 -1.40 6.64 -11.96
N CYS A 290 -0.14 6.64 -11.52
CA CYS A 290 0.45 5.64 -10.62
C CYS A 290 -0.41 5.46 -9.36
N LEU A 291 -0.91 6.56 -8.78
CA LEU A 291 -1.76 6.52 -7.59
C LEU A 291 -3.12 5.84 -7.90
N SER A 292 -3.71 6.14 -9.07
CA SER A 292 -5.02 5.61 -9.46
C SER A 292 -5.02 4.09 -9.62
N VAL A 293 -4.01 3.55 -10.32
CA VAL A 293 -3.87 2.11 -10.54
C VAL A 293 -3.54 1.38 -9.24
N LYS A 294 -2.69 1.97 -8.38
CA LYS A 294 -2.38 1.42 -7.05
C LYS A 294 -3.60 1.33 -6.15
N LEU A 295 -4.36 2.42 -6.10
CA LEU A 295 -5.60 2.49 -5.34
C LEU A 295 -6.63 1.47 -5.84
N ALA A 296 -6.71 1.22 -7.16
CA ALA A 296 -7.61 0.22 -7.72
C ALA A 296 -7.27 -1.21 -7.26
N ILE A 297 -5.97 -1.57 -7.18
CA ILE A 297 -5.55 -2.86 -6.64
C ILE A 297 -5.95 -3.01 -5.15
N TRP A 298 -5.72 -2.00 -4.32
CA TRP A 298 -6.10 -2.08 -2.89
C TRP A 298 -7.61 -2.02 -2.68
N GLU A 299 -8.36 -1.29 -3.52
CA GLU A 299 -9.82 -1.30 -3.54
C GLU A 299 -10.38 -2.70 -3.81
N VAL A 300 -9.73 -3.49 -4.68
CA VAL A 300 -10.08 -4.90 -4.91
C VAL A 300 -9.65 -5.78 -3.72
N ALA A 301 -8.44 -5.61 -3.20
CA ALA A 301 -7.96 -6.37 -2.05
C ALA A 301 -8.85 -6.17 -0.80
N LEU A 302 -9.29 -4.93 -0.54
CA LEU A 302 -10.21 -4.59 0.54
C LEU A 302 -11.61 -5.15 0.31
N ASP A 303 -12.15 -5.07 -0.91
CA ASP A 303 -13.46 -5.68 -1.20
C ASP A 303 -13.42 -7.21 -1.02
N ASN A 304 -12.33 -7.88 -1.41
CA ASN A 304 -12.14 -9.32 -1.15
C ASN A 304 -12.09 -9.63 0.36
N PHE A 305 -11.44 -8.77 1.16
CA PHE A 305 -11.43 -8.90 2.61
C PHE A 305 -12.84 -8.71 3.21
N VAL A 306 -13.58 -7.68 2.78
CA VAL A 306 -14.97 -7.41 3.17
C VAL A 306 -15.87 -8.61 2.86
N GLU A 307 -15.79 -9.17 1.65
CA GLU A 307 -16.56 -10.37 1.28
C GLU A 307 -16.20 -11.58 2.16
N SER A 308 -14.95 -11.69 2.62
CA SER A 308 -14.54 -12.77 3.54
C SER A 308 -15.12 -12.66 4.97
N ILE A 309 -15.48 -11.46 5.43
CA ILE A 309 -16.06 -11.22 6.77
C ILE A 309 -17.57 -10.95 6.74
N GLN A 310 -18.17 -10.70 5.58
CA GLN A 310 -19.59 -10.30 5.42
C GLN A 310 -20.57 -11.28 6.09
N SER A 311 -20.27 -12.57 6.13
CA SER A 311 -21.14 -13.59 6.76
C SER A 311 -21.26 -13.46 8.28
N ILE A 312 -20.33 -12.75 8.94
CA ILE A 312 -20.23 -12.71 10.41
C ILE A 312 -21.36 -11.85 11.04
N PRO A 313 -21.65 -10.62 10.57
CA PRO A 313 -22.86 -9.87 10.95
C PRO A 313 -24.15 -10.65 10.71
N GLU A 314 -24.26 -11.38 9.61
CA GLU A 314 -25.46 -12.17 9.28
C GLU A 314 -25.66 -13.33 10.27
N MET A 315 -24.58 -14.03 10.63
CA MET A 315 -24.61 -15.05 11.68
C MET A 315 -25.02 -14.47 13.04
N LEU A 316 -24.43 -13.34 13.45
CA LEU A 316 -24.76 -12.63 14.69
C LEU A 316 -26.24 -12.21 14.73
N LYS A 317 -26.76 -11.61 13.65
CA LYS A 317 -28.18 -11.23 13.52
C LYS A 317 -29.12 -12.43 13.69
N SER A 318 -28.71 -13.61 13.24
CA SER A 318 -29.50 -14.85 13.39
C SER A 318 -29.36 -15.54 14.76
N GLY A 319 -28.64 -14.94 15.72
CA GLY A 319 -28.36 -15.54 17.04
C GLY A 319 -27.47 -16.78 16.98
N ARG A 320 -26.86 -17.09 15.83
CA ARG A 320 -26.02 -18.27 15.64
C ARG A 320 -24.62 -18.00 16.18
N ARG A 321 -24.09 -18.98 16.93
CA ARG A 321 -22.69 -18.94 17.39
C ARG A 321 -21.76 -18.85 16.18
N ILE A 322 -20.92 -17.80 16.13
CA ILE A 322 -19.83 -17.67 15.16
C ILE A 322 -18.96 -18.93 15.21
N LYS A 323 -18.75 -19.56 14.04
CA LYS A 323 -17.95 -20.80 13.87
C LYS A 323 -16.49 -20.50 13.50
N LEU A 324 -15.92 -19.44 14.04
CA LEU A 324 -14.50 -19.09 13.85
C LEU A 324 -13.73 -19.42 15.14
N SER A 325 -12.59 -20.05 14.97
CA SER A 325 -11.59 -20.24 16.02
C SER A 325 -10.90 -18.91 16.37
N SER A 326 -10.26 -18.87 17.54
CA SER A 326 -9.48 -17.70 17.96
C SER A 326 -8.31 -17.41 17.00
N ALA A 327 -7.74 -18.46 16.39
CA ALA A 327 -6.67 -18.34 15.40
C ALA A 327 -7.17 -17.70 14.10
N GLU A 328 -8.32 -18.11 13.56
CA GLU A 328 -8.91 -17.51 12.34
C GLU A 328 -9.28 -16.03 12.54
N VAL A 329 -9.80 -15.67 13.73
CA VAL A 329 -10.05 -14.26 14.05
C VAL A 329 -8.74 -13.47 14.15
N MET A 330 -7.69 -14.01 14.76
CA MET A 330 -6.37 -13.36 14.79
C MET A 330 -5.74 -13.22 13.40
N GLN A 331 -5.95 -14.20 12.52
CA GLN A 331 -5.52 -14.11 11.12
C GLN A 331 -6.26 -12.97 10.40
N LYS A 332 -7.59 -12.86 10.55
CA LYS A 332 -8.38 -11.78 9.95
C LYS A 332 -8.00 -10.39 10.50
N ILE A 333 -7.66 -10.30 11.80
CA ILE A 333 -7.05 -9.12 12.41
C ILE A 333 -5.74 -8.76 11.69
N GLY A 334 -4.84 -9.73 11.50
CA GLY A 334 -3.56 -9.52 10.83
C GLY A 334 -3.70 -9.06 9.37
N GLU A 335 -4.56 -9.74 8.59
CA GLU A 335 -4.89 -9.36 7.21
C GLU A 335 -5.41 -7.91 7.12
N LEU A 336 -6.32 -7.51 8.02
CA LEU A 336 -6.83 -6.15 8.06
C LEU A 336 -5.75 -5.12 8.43
N PHE A 337 -4.89 -5.43 9.42
CA PHE A 337 -3.77 -4.55 9.78
C PHE A 337 -2.78 -4.39 8.63
N THR A 338 -2.48 -5.45 7.87
CA THR A 338 -1.64 -5.37 6.68
C THR A 338 -2.28 -4.47 5.61
N LEU A 339 -3.57 -4.67 5.30
CA LEU A 339 -4.29 -3.80 4.34
C LEU A 339 -4.30 -2.33 4.80
N ARG A 340 -4.66 -2.08 6.06
CA ARG A 340 -4.66 -0.74 6.65
C ARG A 340 -3.27 -0.10 6.63
N HIS A 341 -2.20 -0.88 6.86
CA HIS A 341 -0.83 -0.39 6.76
C HIS A 341 -0.47 -0.02 5.32
N CYS A 342 -0.70 -0.90 4.34
CA CYS A 342 -0.40 -0.63 2.94
C CYS A 342 -1.14 0.60 2.39
N ILE A 343 -2.40 0.80 2.81
CA ILE A 343 -3.22 1.94 2.42
C ILE A 343 -2.79 3.22 3.17
N ASN A 344 -2.62 3.17 4.50
CA ASN A 344 -2.28 4.37 5.29
C ASN A 344 -0.86 4.85 5.08
N LEU A 345 0.13 3.96 4.95
CA LEU A 345 1.53 4.35 4.66
C LEU A 345 1.69 5.00 3.28
N ARG A 346 0.65 4.87 2.43
CA ARG A 346 0.52 5.51 1.12
C ARG A 346 -0.61 6.55 1.10
N SER A 347 -1.23 6.85 2.25
CA SER A 347 -2.13 8.00 2.43
C SER A 347 -1.35 9.29 2.66
N ASP A 348 -0.08 9.22 3.10
CA ASP A 348 0.84 10.36 3.07
C ASP A 348 1.09 10.84 1.62
N LEU A 349 0.89 9.94 0.64
CA LEU A 349 0.95 10.22 -0.80
C LEU A 349 -0.34 10.85 -1.36
N LEU A 350 -1.30 11.22 -0.48
CA LEU A 350 -2.32 12.24 -0.77
C LEU A 350 -1.84 13.67 -0.50
N LEU A 351 -0.76 13.86 0.25
CA LEU A 351 -0.09 15.15 0.32
C LEU A 351 0.62 15.38 -1.02
N THR A 352 0.68 16.64 -1.47
CA THR A 352 1.51 17.00 -2.62
C THR A 352 2.96 16.56 -2.35
N PRO A 353 3.57 15.69 -3.18
CA PRO A 353 4.96 15.27 -2.99
C PRO A 353 5.94 16.45 -2.98
N ASP A 354 6.93 16.41 -2.10
CA ASP A 354 7.94 17.48 -1.89
C ASP A 354 8.61 17.96 -3.21
N PHE A 355 8.75 17.08 -4.20
CA PHE A 355 9.21 17.39 -5.57
C PHE A 355 8.50 18.60 -6.21
N TYR A 356 7.23 18.85 -5.87
CA TYR A 356 6.43 19.93 -6.44
C TYR A 356 6.52 21.25 -5.67
N TRP A 357 7.16 21.30 -4.49
CA TRP A 357 7.11 22.44 -3.57
C TRP A 357 7.60 23.76 -4.20
N ASP A 358 8.62 23.68 -5.05
CA ASP A 358 9.16 24.82 -5.82
C ASP A 358 8.63 24.87 -7.27
N ARG A 359 7.62 24.06 -7.62
CA ARG A 359 7.19 23.76 -9.00
C ARG A 359 5.67 23.85 -9.19
N GLU A 360 5.05 24.97 -8.81
CA GLU A 360 3.59 25.19 -8.89
C GLU A 360 2.95 24.78 -10.24
N ASN A 361 3.66 24.96 -11.36
CA ASN A 361 3.15 24.61 -12.68
C ASN A 361 2.95 23.09 -12.87
N LEU A 362 3.80 22.27 -12.25
CA LEU A 362 3.68 20.82 -12.26
C LEU A 362 2.66 20.34 -11.22
N GLU A 363 2.63 20.98 -10.03
CA GLU A 363 1.59 20.75 -9.00
C GLU A 363 0.18 20.91 -9.59
N LYS A 364 -0.07 22.01 -10.31
CA LYS A 364 -1.35 22.29 -10.98
C LYS A 364 -1.76 21.24 -12.02
N LEU A 365 -0.82 20.47 -12.59
CA LEU A 365 -1.11 19.34 -13.49
C LEU A 365 -1.42 18.07 -12.71
N TYR A 366 -0.60 17.77 -11.70
CA TYR A 366 -0.79 16.65 -10.78
C TYR A 366 -2.16 16.72 -10.09
N ASP A 367 -2.47 17.85 -9.44
CA ASP A 367 -3.72 18.07 -8.70
C ASP A 367 -4.96 17.94 -9.58
N LYS A 368 -4.96 18.55 -10.78
CA LYS A 368 -6.06 18.42 -11.74
C LYS A 368 -6.27 16.97 -12.17
N THR A 369 -5.19 16.19 -12.28
CA THR A 369 -5.24 14.79 -12.66
C THR A 369 -5.73 13.92 -11.50
N CYS A 370 -5.26 14.15 -10.28
CA CYS A 370 -5.79 13.55 -9.06
C CYS A 370 -7.28 13.87 -8.83
N GLN A 371 -7.71 15.09 -9.14
CA GLN A 371 -9.12 15.50 -9.10
C GLN A 371 -9.94 14.75 -10.17
N PHE A 372 -9.47 14.70 -11.41
CA PHE A 372 -10.14 13.98 -12.51
C PHE A 372 -10.28 12.48 -12.21
N LEU A 373 -9.23 11.83 -11.73
CA LEU A 373 -9.21 10.42 -11.31
C LEU A 373 -9.94 10.18 -9.96
N SER A 374 -10.46 11.26 -9.35
CA SER A 374 -11.23 11.24 -8.10
C SER A 374 -10.50 10.58 -6.92
N ILE A 375 -9.16 10.67 -6.88
CA ILE A 375 -8.28 9.95 -5.94
C ILE A 375 -8.70 10.20 -4.49
N ASN A 376 -8.83 11.47 -4.09
CA ASN A 376 -9.26 11.86 -2.73
C ASN A 376 -10.61 11.23 -2.33
N ARG A 377 -11.59 11.19 -3.25
CA ARG A 377 -12.90 10.59 -2.99
C ARG A 377 -12.80 9.07 -2.81
N ARG A 378 -11.98 8.42 -3.62
CA ARG A 378 -11.74 6.96 -3.57
C ARG A 378 -11.03 6.56 -2.29
N VAL A 379 -9.96 7.25 -1.89
CA VAL A 379 -9.26 6.98 -0.62
C VAL A 379 -10.19 7.17 0.58
N ASN A 380 -11.03 8.21 0.60
CA ASN A 380 -12.01 8.39 1.67
C ASN A 380 -12.98 7.21 1.81
N VAL A 381 -13.50 6.68 0.70
CA VAL A 381 -14.37 5.47 0.69
C VAL A 381 -13.61 4.21 1.14
N VAL A 382 -12.33 4.08 0.77
CA VAL A 382 -11.47 2.98 1.23
C VAL A 382 -11.24 3.07 2.74
N ASN A 383 -10.96 4.26 3.27
CA ASN A 383 -10.74 4.50 4.70
C ASN A 383 -12.01 4.24 5.53
N GLU A 384 -13.18 4.67 5.05
CA GLU A 384 -14.48 4.37 5.68
C GLU A 384 -14.75 2.86 5.74
N LYS A 385 -14.49 2.13 4.64
CA LYS A 385 -14.58 0.66 4.61
C LYS A 385 -13.60 -0.02 5.57
N LEU A 386 -12.35 0.44 5.65
CA LEU A 386 -11.34 -0.07 6.59
C LEU A 386 -11.78 0.12 8.04
N GLU A 387 -12.36 1.27 8.37
CA GLU A 387 -12.84 1.59 9.70
C GLU A 387 -14.04 0.68 10.10
N HIS A 388 -15.00 0.48 9.21
CA HIS A 388 -16.08 -0.51 9.42
C HIS A 388 -15.55 -1.94 9.59
N CYS A 389 -14.53 -2.34 8.82
CA CYS A 389 -13.87 -3.62 8.99
C CYS A 389 -13.18 -3.74 10.36
N SER A 390 -12.56 -2.66 10.84
CA SER A 390 -11.91 -2.62 12.16
C SER A 390 -12.95 -2.84 13.26
N GLN A 391 -14.03 -2.07 13.24
CA GLN A 391 -15.13 -2.17 14.21
C GLN A 391 -15.73 -3.57 14.27
N LEU A 392 -16.00 -4.21 13.12
CA LEU A 392 -16.49 -5.59 13.07
C LEU A 392 -15.47 -6.58 13.63
N THR A 393 -14.19 -6.38 13.33
CA THR A 393 -13.11 -7.26 13.79
C THR A 393 -12.87 -7.12 15.30
N ASP A 394 -13.00 -5.92 15.86
CA ASP A 394 -12.93 -5.67 17.30
C ASP A 394 -14.12 -6.30 18.05
N LEU A 395 -15.33 -6.30 17.47
CA LEU A 395 -16.49 -7.04 17.98
C LEU A 395 -16.28 -8.56 17.95
N MET A 396 -15.58 -9.09 16.95
CA MET A 396 -15.20 -10.51 16.92
C MET A 396 -14.20 -10.84 18.04
N ARG A 397 -13.25 -9.94 18.30
CA ARG A 397 -12.22 -10.08 19.34
C ARG A 397 -12.81 -10.03 20.74
N SER A 398 -13.73 -9.10 21.03
CA SER A 398 -14.37 -8.97 22.35
C SER A 398 -15.19 -10.22 22.71
N HIS A 399 -16.02 -10.72 21.80
CA HIS A 399 -16.81 -11.94 21.98
C HIS A 399 -15.96 -13.22 22.15
N LEU A 400 -14.72 -13.26 21.65
CA LEU A 400 -13.76 -14.30 22.00
C LEU A 400 -13.21 -14.13 23.42
N SER A 401 -12.87 -12.89 23.81
CA SER A 401 -12.38 -12.57 25.16
C SER A 401 -13.40 -12.96 26.23
N GLU A 402 -14.68 -12.67 26.03
CA GLU A 402 -15.78 -13.09 26.92
C GLU A 402 -15.81 -14.61 27.13
N LYS A 403 -15.70 -15.41 26.05
CA LYS A 403 -15.63 -16.87 26.14
C LYS A 403 -14.42 -17.37 26.90
N HIS A 404 -13.28 -16.67 26.81
CA HIS A 404 -12.09 -16.99 27.60
C HIS A 404 -12.30 -16.65 29.08
N SER A 405 -12.89 -15.50 29.39
CA SER A 405 -13.24 -15.10 30.76
C SER A 405 -14.21 -16.10 31.42
N LEU A 406 -15.30 -16.45 30.74
CA LEU A 406 -16.28 -17.43 31.22
C LEU A 406 -15.68 -18.83 31.46
N ARG A 407 -14.66 -19.24 30.69
CA ARG A 407 -13.93 -20.50 30.95
C ARG A 407 -13.08 -20.44 32.21
N LEU A 408 -12.44 -19.31 32.49
CA LEU A 408 -11.68 -19.11 33.72
C LEU A 408 -12.61 -19.06 34.93
N GLU A 409 -13.75 -18.38 34.82
CA GLU A 409 -14.79 -18.34 35.84
C GLU A 409 -15.32 -19.75 36.16
N TRP A 410 -15.71 -20.53 35.14
CA TRP A 410 -16.14 -21.92 35.33
C TRP A 410 -15.06 -22.81 35.95
N MET A 411 -13.78 -22.61 35.60
CA MET A 411 -12.68 -23.35 36.22
C MET A 411 -12.59 -23.04 37.72
N ILE A 412 -12.76 -21.79 38.13
CA ILE A 412 -12.76 -21.37 39.54
C ILE A 412 -13.94 -22.00 40.29
N VAL A 413 -15.15 -21.95 39.73
CA VAL A 413 -16.36 -22.55 40.34
C VAL A 413 -16.21 -24.07 40.53
N ILE A 414 -15.65 -24.78 39.55
CA ILE A 414 -15.38 -26.22 39.64
C ILE A 414 -14.35 -26.52 40.74
N LEU A 415 -13.25 -25.75 40.83
CA LEU A 415 -12.23 -25.94 41.85
C LEU A 415 -12.79 -25.75 43.27
N ILE A 416 -13.61 -24.72 43.50
CA ILE A 416 -14.27 -24.48 44.79
C ILE A 416 -15.23 -25.62 45.13
N THR A 417 -16.01 -26.10 44.15
CA THR A 417 -16.96 -27.20 44.34
C THR A 417 -16.27 -28.50 44.74
N ILE A 418 -15.12 -28.82 44.13
CA ILE A 418 -14.32 -30.01 44.47
C ILE A 418 -13.78 -29.91 45.91
N GLU A 419 -13.27 -28.75 46.33
CA GLU A 419 -12.77 -28.55 47.70
C GLU A 419 -13.88 -28.75 48.76
N VAL A 420 -15.07 -28.17 48.51
CA VAL A 420 -16.23 -28.34 49.40
C VAL A 420 -16.69 -29.80 49.46
N MET A 421 -16.68 -30.53 48.33
CA MET A 421 -17.00 -31.96 48.32
C MET A 421 -16.00 -32.80 49.15
N PHE A 422 -14.71 -32.46 49.15
CA PHE A 422 -13.72 -33.17 49.96
C PHE A 422 -13.90 -32.92 51.47
N GLU A 423 -14.17 -31.69 51.89
CA GLU A 423 -14.44 -31.41 53.31
C GLU A 423 -15.77 -32.01 53.78
N LEU A 424 -16.81 -32.04 52.94
CA LEU A 424 -18.04 -32.76 53.25
C LEU A 424 -17.83 -34.28 53.36
N ALA A 425 -17.07 -34.89 52.43
CA ALA A 425 -16.75 -36.32 52.51
C ALA A 425 -15.98 -36.66 53.80
N LYS A 426 -15.04 -35.81 54.21
CA LYS A 426 -14.25 -35.92 55.46
C LYS A 426 -15.03 -35.62 56.75
N MET A 427 -16.21 -35.01 56.65
CA MET A 427 -17.14 -34.84 57.78
C MET A 427 -18.11 -36.02 57.91
N ILE A 428 -18.30 -36.81 56.86
CA ILE A 428 -19.24 -37.94 56.81
C ILE A 428 -18.53 -39.28 57.06
N PHE A 429 -17.27 -39.42 56.61
CA PHE A 429 -16.39 -40.59 56.81
C PHE A 429 -15.25 -40.27 57.78
#